data_AF-A0A661H7Y6-F1
#
_entry.id   AF-A0A661H7Y6-F1
#
_cell.length_a   1.000
_cell.length_b   1.000
_cell.length_c   1.000
_cell.angle_alpha   90.00
_cell.angle_beta   90.00
_cell.angle_gamma   90.00
#
_symmetry.space_group_name_H-M   'P 1'
#
loop_
_entity.id
_entity.type
_entity.pdbx_description
1 polymer ?
#
loop_
_entity_poly.entity_id
_entity_poly.type
_entity_poly.pdbx_seq_one_letter_code
_entity_poly.pdbx_strand_id
1 'polypeptide(L)'
;MKPLVLWSDALIYLLVISLSIFFYKLRQDPQTRERWGQVFASRLGMVTFTVIIAYVGIALLDSLHFRRALDAAEGVESGEIFYDNKVTSVLDVMLGGMGERFERTYSAPFALKSFEKKNMKDEQGMAIRDYPLLEHAGQHLVNPADKWPDMLAKTGAALVWGLILSALVIGLQWFLLR
;
A
#
# COMPACT_ATOMS: atom_id res chain seq x y z
N MET A 1 9.74 -0.93 18.03
CA MET A 1 8.41 -0.45 17.57
C MET A 1 7.42 -0.62 18.70
N LYS A 2 6.48 0.31 18.88
CA LYS A 2 5.40 0.21 19.86
C LYS A 2 4.05 0.15 19.14
N PRO A 3 3.31 -0.97 19.18
CA PRO A 3 1.99 -1.04 18.54
C PRO A 3 1.04 -0.03 19.18
N LEU A 4 0.22 0.61 18.36
CA LEU A 4 -0.80 1.56 18.77
C LEU A 4 -2.12 1.12 18.14
N VAL A 5 -3.13 0.88 18.96
CA VAL A 5 -4.47 0.56 18.47
C VAL A 5 -5.32 1.81 18.54
N LEU A 6 -5.69 2.36 17.38
CA LEU A 6 -6.68 3.42 17.31
C LEU A 6 -8.09 2.82 17.39
N TRP A 7 -9.07 3.62 17.80
CA TRP A 7 -10.47 3.17 17.84
C TRP A 7 -11.00 2.77 16.46
N SER A 8 -10.60 3.49 15.41
CA SER A 8 -10.89 3.14 14.01
C SER A 8 -10.41 1.72 13.68
N ASP A 9 -9.18 1.41 14.10
CA ASP A 9 -8.55 0.11 13.84
C ASP A 9 -9.35 -0.99 14.55
N ALA A 10 -9.65 -0.79 15.83
CA ALA A 10 -10.43 -1.74 16.62
C ALA A 10 -11.79 -2.05 15.98
N LEU A 11 -12.48 -1.04 15.43
CA LEU A 11 -13.77 -1.23 14.75
C LEU A 11 -13.62 -2.04 13.45
N ILE A 12 -12.60 -1.78 12.64
CA ILE A 12 -12.32 -2.52 11.40
C ILE A 12 -11.99 -3.98 11.73
N TYR A 13 -11.11 -4.21 12.71
CA TYR A 13 -10.77 -5.56 13.15
C TYR A 13 -11.97 -6.30 13.73
N LEU A 14 -12.79 -5.63 14.54
CA LEU A 14 -14.02 -6.21 15.09
C LEU A 14 -15.00 -6.59 13.98
N LEU A 15 -15.16 -5.76 12.95
CA LEU A 15 -16.00 -6.07 11.78
C LEU A 15 -15.49 -7.31 11.06
N VAL A 16 -14.20 -7.37 10.75
CA VAL A 16 -13.60 -8.52 10.04
C VAL A 16 -13.69 -9.81 10.87
N ILE A 17 -13.43 -9.74 12.18
CA ILE A 17 -13.58 -10.88 13.09
C ILE A 17 -15.03 -11.33 13.17
N SER A 18 -15.98 -10.40 13.30
CA SER A 18 -17.42 -10.69 13.35
C SER A 18 -17.89 -11.39 12.07
N LEU A 19 -17.50 -10.87 10.90
CA LEU A 19 -17.79 -11.49 9.61
C LEU A 19 -17.15 -12.88 9.50
N SER A 20 -15.90 -13.03 9.94
CA SER A 20 -15.20 -14.33 9.92
C SER A 20 -15.89 -15.37 10.79
N ILE A 21 -16.31 -15.00 12.01
CA ILE A 21 -17.09 -15.88 12.91
C ILE A 21 -18.45 -16.20 12.29
N PHE A 22 -19.12 -15.22 11.70
CA PHE A 22 -20.39 -15.41 11.00
C PHE A 22 -20.24 -16.45 9.90
N PHE A 23 -19.30 -16.27 8.96
CA PHE A 23 -19.05 -17.23 7.87
C PHE A 23 -18.61 -18.60 8.38
N TYR A 24 -17.82 -18.66 9.45
CA TYR A 24 -17.42 -19.92 10.08
C TYR A 24 -18.62 -20.70 10.61
N LYS A 25 -19.53 -20.03 11.31
CA LYS A 25 -20.78 -20.65 11.80
C LYS A 25 -21.69 -21.05 10.65
N LEU A 26 -21.83 -20.21 9.62
CA LEU A 26 -22.64 -20.51 8.43
C LEU A 26 -22.18 -21.78 7.71
N ARG A 27 -20.88 -22.09 7.77
CA ARG A 27 -20.33 -23.29 7.13
C ARG A 27 -20.81 -24.60 7.76
N GLN A 28 -21.35 -24.56 8.98
CA GLN A 28 -21.87 -25.73 9.69
C GLN A 28 -23.29 -26.11 9.25
N ASP A 29 -24.05 -25.18 8.68
CA ASP A 29 -25.40 -25.42 8.16
C ASP A 29 -25.36 -25.90 6.69
N PRO A 30 -25.80 -27.14 6.39
CA PRO A 30 -25.80 -27.68 5.03
C PRO A 30 -26.57 -26.84 4.01
N GLN A 31 -27.73 -26.28 4.38
CA GLN A 31 -28.59 -25.53 3.45
C GLN A 31 -27.96 -24.19 3.09
N THR A 32 -27.43 -23.49 4.10
CA THR A 32 -26.76 -22.21 3.88
C THR A 32 -25.46 -22.40 3.09
N ARG A 33 -24.70 -23.46 3.37
CA ARG A 33 -23.49 -23.81 2.62
C ARG A 33 -23.77 -24.01 1.12
N GLU A 34 -24.85 -24.68 0.77
CA GLU A 34 -25.22 -24.90 -0.64
C GLU A 34 -25.52 -23.59 -1.36
N ARG A 35 -26.28 -22.69 -0.74
CA ARG A 35 -26.60 -21.36 -1.29
C ARG A 35 -25.35 -20.50 -1.50
N TRP A 36 -24.46 -20.44 -0.51
CA TRP A 36 -23.20 -19.69 -0.65
C TRP A 36 -22.24 -20.36 -1.64
N GLY A 37 -22.27 -21.69 -1.76
CA GLY A 37 -21.54 -22.43 -2.78
C GLY A 37 -21.88 -21.94 -4.19
N GLN A 38 -23.14 -21.61 -4.48
CA GLN A 38 -23.54 -21.06 -5.77
C GLN A 38 -22.94 -19.67 -6.03
N VAL A 39 -22.82 -18.83 -5.00
CA VAL A 39 -22.20 -17.50 -5.11
C VAL A 39 -20.72 -17.62 -5.47
N PHE A 40 -19.98 -18.48 -4.76
CA PHE A 40 -18.55 -18.74 -5.04
C PHE A 40 -18.33 -19.57 -6.31
N ALA A 41 -19.34 -20.29 -6.82
CA ALA A 41 -19.28 -20.95 -8.12
C ALA A 41 -19.53 -19.98 -9.29
N SER A 42 -20.13 -18.82 -9.02
CA SER A 42 -20.43 -17.83 -10.05
C SER A 42 -19.20 -16.97 -10.39
N ARG A 43 -19.01 -16.68 -11.68
CA ARG A 43 -17.92 -15.79 -12.13
C ARG A 43 -18.03 -14.39 -11.51
N LEU A 44 -19.24 -13.83 -11.48
CA LEU A 44 -19.50 -12.51 -10.92
C LEU A 44 -19.21 -12.46 -9.42
N GLY A 45 -19.60 -13.50 -8.66
CA GLY A 45 -19.33 -13.60 -7.24
C GLY A 45 -17.84 -13.64 -6.95
N MET A 46 -17.07 -14.44 -7.71
CA MET A 46 -15.63 -14.55 -7.54
C MET A 46 -14.87 -13.26 -7.91
N VAL A 47 -15.26 -12.57 -8.98
CA VAL A 47 -14.66 -11.28 -9.34
C VAL A 47 -14.91 -10.25 -8.23
N THR A 48 -16.15 -10.14 -7.77
CA THR A 48 -16.53 -9.23 -6.68
C THR A 48 -15.78 -9.56 -5.39
N PHE A 49 -15.72 -10.84 -5.02
CA PHE A 49 -15.01 -11.30 -3.84
C PHE A 49 -13.51 -10.98 -3.90
N THR A 50 -12.89 -11.14 -5.07
CA THR A 50 -11.46 -10.81 -5.29
C THR A 50 -11.19 -9.32 -5.07
N VAL A 51 -12.07 -8.44 -5.55
CA VAL A 51 -11.96 -7.00 -5.31
C VAL A 51 -12.14 -6.70 -3.82
N ILE A 52 -13.17 -7.23 -3.19
CA ILE A 52 -13.46 -7.01 -1.76
C ILE A 52 -12.30 -7.47 -0.88
N ILE A 53 -11.76 -8.67 -1.12
CA ILE A 53 -10.67 -9.18 -0.28
C ILE A 53 -9.38 -8.36 -0.44
N ALA A 54 -9.14 -7.79 -1.62
CA ALA A 54 -8.04 -6.86 -1.83
C ALA A 54 -8.24 -5.57 -1.01
N TYR A 55 -9.45 -4.98 -1.03
CA TYR A 55 -9.77 -3.82 -0.19
C TYR A 55 -9.66 -4.11 1.29
N VAL A 56 -10.17 -5.26 1.75
CA VAL A 56 -10.06 -5.69 3.16
C VAL A 56 -8.59 -5.87 3.54
N GLY A 57 -7.77 -6.49 2.69
CA GLY A 57 -6.34 -6.65 2.93
C GLY A 57 -5.62 -5.31 3.08
N ILE A 58 -5.86 -4.37 2.17
CA ILE A 58 -5.31 -3.01 2.26
C ILE A 58 -5.78 -2.33 3.55
N ALA A 59 -7.07 -2.36 3.86
CA ALA A 59 -7.63 -1.72 5.05
C ALA A 59 -7.06 -2.31 6.36
N LEU A 60 -6.85 -3.63 6.42
CA LEU A 60 -6.24 -4.28 7.57
C LEU A 60 -4.78 -3.90 7.75
N LEU A 61 -3.99 -3.85 6.67
CA LEU A 61 -2.59 -3.42 6.70
C LEU A 61 -2.46 -1.93 7.07
N ASP A 62 -3.38 -1.10 6.58
CA ASP A 62 -3.44 0.32 6.90
C ASP A 62 -3.87 0.58 8.35
N SER A 63 -4.74 -0.28 8.90
CA SER A 63 -5.17 -0.19 10.30
C SER A 63 -4.16 -0.75 11.30
N LEU A 64 -3.03 -1.31 10.87
CA LEU A 64 -1.97 -1.80 11.76
C LEU A 64 -0.97 -0.69 12.06
N HIS A 65 -1.28 0.09 13.09
CA HIS A 65 -0.48 1.24 13.48
C HIS A 65 0.57 0.92 14.55
N PHE A 66 1.71 1.60 14.44
CA PHE A 66 2.77 1.56 15.44
C PHE A 66 3.57 2.86 15.44
N ARG A 67 4.32 3.08 16.53
CA ARG A 67 5.31 4.16 16.67
C ARG A 67 6.72 3.61 16.54
N ARG A 68 7.58 4.32 15.81
CA ARG A 68 9.00 4.02 15.69
C ARG A 68 9.76 4.53 16.91
N ALA A 69 10.83 3.83 17.28
CA ALA A 69 11.72 4.32 18.32
C ALA A 69 12.55 5.47 17.74
N LEU A 70 12.79 6.50 18.54
CA LEU A 70 13.75 7.55 18.21
C LEU A 70 15.16 7.02 18.47
N ASP A 71 16.10 7.41 17.63
CA ASP A 71 17.51 7.15 17.87
C ASP A 71 17.93 7.87 19.16
N ALA A 72 18.73 7.20 19.98
CA ALA A 72 19.28 7.80 21.19
C ALA A 72 20.15 9.00 20.79
N ALA A 73 19.93 10.16 21.41
CA ALA A 73 20.77 11.33 21.18
C ALA A 73 22.23 10.99 21.51
N GLU A 74 23.15 11.34 20.62
CA GLU A 74 24.59 11.14 20.84
C GLU A 74 25.01 11.80 22.16
N GLY A 75 25.49 10.99 23.11
CA GLY A 75 25.94 11.44 24.43
C GLY A 75 24.94 11.30 25.59
N VAL A 76 23.74 10.75 25.36
CA VAL A 76 22.76 10.47 26.43
C VAL A 76 22.63 8.96 26.63
N GLU A 77 23.32 8.41 27.63
CA GLU A 77 23.09 7.05 28.13
C GLU A 77 21.83 6.99 29.00
N SER A 78 20.67 7.29 28.41
CA SER A 78 19.39 6.94 29.02
C SER A 78 18.98 5.57 28.49
N GLY A 79 18.83 4.58 29.37
CA GLY A 79 18.28 3.26 29.02
C GLY A 79 16.80 3.29 28.62
N GLU A 80 16.19 4.47 28.48
CA GLU A 80 14.81 4.67 28.07
C GLU A 80 14.71 4.85 26.55
N ILE A 81 13.88 4.01 25.92
CA ILE A 81 13.59 4.10 24.49
C ILE A 81 12.46 5.13 24.29
N PHE A 82 12.78 6.26 23.70
CA PHE A 82 11.79 7.24 23.28
C PHE A 82 11.13 6.82 21.96
N TYR A 83 9.87 7.16 21.75
CA TYR A 83 9.12 6.85 20.53
C TYR A 83 8.67 8.12 19.84
N ASP A 84 8.67 8.10 18.51
CA ASP A 84 8.14 9.19 17.69
C ASP A 84 6.63 9.38 17.94
N ASN A 85 6.17 10.62 17.85
CA ASN A 85 4.75 10.95 17.90
C ASN A 85 4.03 10.62 16.60
N LYS A 86 4.75 10.50 15.47
CA LYS A 86 4.17 10.05 14.21
C LYS A 86 3.69 8.60 14.32
N VAL A 87 2.45 8.39 13.90
CA VAL A 87 1.86 7.05 13.78
C VAL A 87 2.14 6.56 12.36
N THR A 88 2.64 5.33 12.23
CA THR A 88 2.97 4.69 10.94
C THR A 88 2.19 3.39 10.82
N SER A 89 1.58 3.14 9.66
CA SER A 89 0.92 1.86 9.40
C SER A 89 1.89 0.82 8.83
N VAL A 90 1.53 -0.46 8.86
CA VAL A 90 2.28 -1.51 8.16
C VAL A 90 2.26 -1.26 6.65
N LEU A 91 1.13 -0.79 6.13
CA LEU A 91 1.00 -0.41 4.72
C LEU A 91 2.01 0.68 4.33
N ASP A 92 2.20 1.71 5.17
CA ASP A 92 3.18 2.77 4.93
C ASP A 92 4.61 2.22 4.78
N VAL A 93 4.99 1.25 5.62
CA VAL A 93 6.31 0.62 5.56
C VAL A 93 6.47 -0.22 4.30
N MET A 94 5.45 -1.00 3.94
CA MET A 94 5.45 -1.78 2.70
C MET A 94 5.57 -0.90 1.45
N LEU A 95 4.95 0.29 1.48
CA LEU A 95 5.03 1.28 0.40
C LEU A 95 6.30 2.16 0.46
N GLY A 96 7.25 1.81 1.33
CA GLY A 96 8.54 2.51 1.41
C GLY A 96 8.45 3.93 1.96
N GLY A 97 7.48 4.22 2.83
CA GLY A 97 7.32 5.52 3.45
C GLY A 97 6.82 6.58 2.46
N MET A 98 5.89 6.24 1.58
CA MET A 98 5.24 7.21 0.68
C MET A 98 4.69 8.42 1.47
N GLY A 99 4.17 8.20 2.68
CA GLY A 99 3.73 9.23 3.62
C GLY A 99 4.85 9.99 4.36
N GLU A 100 6.12 9.78 4.03
CA GLU A 100 7.27 10.55 4.54
C GLU A 100 7.82 11.53 3.48
N ARG A 101 7.56 11.28 2.19
CA ARG A 101 8.11 12.02 1.05
C ARG A 101 7.10 13.02 0.51
N PHE A 102 6.87 14.10 1.26
CA PHE A 102 5.88 15.11 0.89
C PHE A 102 6.35 16.00 -0.26
N GLU A 103 5.65 15.91 -1.39
CA GLU A 103 5.94 16.68 -2.59
C GLU A 103 4.73 17.46 -3.10
N ARG A 104 4.98 18.64 -3.68
CA ARG A 104 3.92 19.56 -4.13
C ARG A 104 3.55 19.29 -5.57
N THR A 105 2.71 18.28 -5.79
CA THR A 105 2.37 17.79 -7.13
C THR A 105 0.91 18.04 -7.53
N TYR A 106 0.06 18.50 -6.59
CA TYR A 106 -1.36 18.86 -6.76
C TYR A 106 -2.10 18.08 -7.87
N SER A 107 -2.64 16.91 -7.53
CA SER A 107 -3.48 16.07 -8.41
C SER A 107 -2.87 15.69 -9.77
N ALA A 108 -1.56 15.86 -9.97
CA ALA A 108 -0.84 15.36 -11.14
C ALA A 108 -0.08 14.07 -10.78
N PRO A 109 -0.73 12.89 -10.81
CA PRO A 109 -0.05 11.63 -10.52
C PRO A 109 1.12 11.43 -11.49
N PHE A 110 2.25 10.95 -10.96
CA PHE A 110 3.49 10.73 -11.73
C PHE A 110 4.07 11.99 -12.40
N ALA A 111 3.83 13.18 -11.85
CA ALA A 111 4.59 14.35 -12.32
C ALA A 111 6.06 14.22 -11.87
N LEU A 112 6.95 14.85 -12.65
CA LEU A 112 8.37 14.99 -12.31
C LEU A 112 8.73 16.41 -11.87
N LYS A 113 7.78 17.34 -12.01
CA LYS A 113 7.93 18.75 -11.65
C LYS A 113 6.90 19.12 -10.58
N SER A 114 7.32 20.01 -9.70
CA SER A 114 6.46 20.67 -8.73
C SER A 114 5.36 21.46 -9.45
N PHE A 115 4.16 21.44 -8.90
CA PHE A 115 3.06 22.31 -9.35
C PHE A 115 3.26 23.77 -8.93
N GLU A 116 4.12 24.04 -7.93
CA GLU A 116 4.42 25.40 -7.53
C GLU A 116 5.67 25.94 -8.22
N LYS A 117 5.58 27.17 -8.74
CA LYS A 117 6.75 27.88 -9.26
C LYS A 117 7.61 28.40 -8.12
N LYS A 118 8.92 28.18 -8.22
CA LYS A 118 9.93 28.74 -7.32
C LYS A 118 10.86 29.67 -8.09
N ASN A 119 11.42 30.67 -7.41
CA ASN A 119 12.52 31.44 -7.97
C ASN A 119 13.76 30.54 -7.95
N MET A 120 14.37 30.34 -9.12
CA MET A 120 15.56 29.52 -9.32
C MET A 120 16.51 30.23 -10.27
N LYS A 121 17.70 29.67 -10.47
CA LYS A 121 18.66 30.17 -11.45
C LYS A 121 18.67 29.24 -12.64
N ASP A 122 18.69 29.80 -13.83
CA ASP A 122 18.91 29.06 -15.07
C ASP A 122 20.37 28.60 -15.18
N GLU A 123 20.70 27.78 -16.18
CA GLU A 123 22.07 27.31 -16.49
C GLU A 123 23.06 28.48 -16.66
N GLN A 124 22.56 29.65 -17.05
CA GLN A 124 23.33 30.89 -17.24
C GLN A 124 23.40 31.77 -15.98
N GLY A 125 22.85 31.31 -14.85
CA GLY A 125 22.84 32.01 -13.56
C GLY A 125 21.77 33.11 -13.43
N MET A 126 20.96 33.32 -14.45
CA MET A 126 19.88 34.30 -14.47
C MET A 126 18.71 33.87 -13.57
N ALA A 127 18.13 34.80 -12.83
CA ALA A 127 16.98 34.53 -11.99
C ALA A 127 15.74 34.25 -12.87
N ILE A 128 15.20 33.05 -12.76
CA ILE A 128 13.98 32.60 -13.44
C ILE A 128 12.96 32.14 -12.40
N ARG A 129 11.67 32.18 -12.75
CA ARG A 129 10.58 31.68 -11.90
C ARG A 129 9.86 30.57 -12.62
N ASP A 130 10.21 29.32 -12.31
CA ASP A 130 9.69 28.14 -12.99
C ASP A 130 9.39 26.98 -12.03
N TYR A 131 8.88 25.87 -12.55
CA TYR A 131 8.51 24.66 -11.82
C TYR A 131 9.75 23.76 -11.62
N PRO A 132 10.27 23.64 -10.39
CA PRO A 132 11.44 22.81 -10.14
C PRO A 132 11.10 21.32 -10.30
N LEU A 133 12.12 20.51 -10.59
CA LEU A 133 11.99 19.06 -10.49
C LEU A 133 11.65 18.68 -9.05
N LEU A 134 10.87 17.61 -8.91
CA LEU A 134 10.56 17.00 -7.64
C LEU A 134 11.81 16.31 -7.07
N GLU A 135 11.93 16.29 -5.75
CA GLU A 135 13.10 15.77 -5.07
C GLU A 135 13.16 14.24 -5.16
N HIS A 136 12.02 13.55 -5.02
CA HIS A 136 11.89 12.10 -4.96
C HIS A 136 11.31 11.48 -6.23
N ALA A 137 10.53 12.22 -7.03
CA ALA A 137 9.90 11.67 -8.21
C ALA A 137 10.89 11.52 -9.38
N GLY A 138 11.01 10.30 -9.92
CA GLY A 138 11.82 10.03 -11.11
C GLY A 138 13.32 10.22 -10.93
N GLN A 139 13.84 10.19 -9.69
CA GLN A 139 15.28 10.27 -9.40
C GLN A 139 16.13 9.25 -10.18
N HIS A 140 15.55 8.10 -10.50
CA HIS A 140 16.23 7.02 -11.25
C HIS A 140 16.21 7.23 -12.77
N LEU A 141 15.49 8.23 -13.28
CA LEU A 141 15.40 8.50 -14.71
C LEU A 141 16.61 9.33 -15.16
N VAL A 142 17.33 8.83 -16.17
CA VAL A 142 18.43 9.57 -16.81
C VAL A 142 17.88 10.74 -17.62
N ASN A 143 16.73 10.56 -18.29
CA ASN A 143 16.03 11.60 -19.01
C ASN A 143 14.55 11.64 -18.56
N PRO A 144 13.99 12.82 -18.20
CA PRO A 144 12.57 12.97 -17.86
C PRO A 144 11.59 12.46 -18.93
N ALA A 145 12.01 12.40 -20.20
CA ALA A 145 11.19 11.87 -21.29
C ALA A 145 10.91 10.35 -21.16
N ASP A 146 11.76 9.61 -20.46
CA ASP A 146 11.68 8.15 -20.33
C ASP A 146 10.67 7.69 -19.27
N LYS A 147 9.92 8.62 -18.67
CA LYS A 147 8.91 8.35 -17.64
C LYS A 147 7.91 7.27 -18.05
N TRP A 148 7.33 7.39 -19.24
CA TRP A 148 6.26 6.48 -19.69
C TRP A 148 6.78 5.07 -19.99
N PRO A 149 7.90 4.89 -20.73
CA PRO A 149 8.55 3.60 -20.87
C PRO A 149 8.87 2.92 -19.52
N ASP A 150 9.45 3.66 -18.57
CA ASP A 150 9.77 3.14 -17.23
C ASP A 150 8.51 2.66 -16.48
N MET A 151 7.44 3.46 -16.52
CA MET A 151 6.17 3.10 -15.87
C MET A 151 5.55 1.85 -16.48
N LEU A 152 5.53 1.74 -17.81
CA LEU A 152 5.01 0.56 -18.51
C LEU A 152 5.85 -0.68 -18.20
N ALA A 153 7.18 -0.55 -18.16
CA ALA A 153 8.07 -1.65 -17.80
C ALA A 153 7.81 -2.14 -16.36
N LYS A 154 7.71 -1.23 -15.38
CA LYS A 154 7.41 -1.58 -13.99
C LYS A 154 6.03 -2.21 -13.83
N THR A 155 5.03 -1.67 -14.52
CA THR A 155 3.66 -2.21 -14.52
C THR A 155 3.65 -3.61 -15.13
N GLY A 156 4.33 -3.80 -16.26
CA GLY A 156 4.47 -5.09 -16.92
C GLY A 156 5.15 -6.12 -16.01
N ALA A 157 6.26 -5.75 -15.37
CA ALA A 157 6.95 -6.62 -14.42
C ALA A 157 6.06 -7.02 -13.24
N ALA A 158 5.32 -6.07 -12.66
CA ALA A 158 4.38 -6.35 -11.58
C ALA A 158 3.25 -7.29 -12.02
N LEU A 159 2.70 -7.10 -13.23
CA LEU A 159 1.69 -8.00 -13.80
C LEU A 159 2.23 -9.41 -14.02
N VAL A 160 3.46 -9.56 -14.53
CA VAL A 160 4.09 -10.88 -14.70
C VAL A 160 4.26 -11.58 -13.35
N TRP A 161 4.77 -10.89 -12.33
CA TRP A 161 4.89 -11.46 -10.99
C TRP A 161 3.52 -11.84 -10.40
N GLY A 162 2.49 -11.01 -10.60
CA GLY A 162 1.13 -11.31 -10.19
C GLY A 162 0.56 -12.55 -10.88
N LEU A 163 0.81 -12.70 -12.19
CA LEU A 163 0.39 -13.87 -12.96
C LEU A 163 1.13 -15.14 -12.52
N ILE A 164 2.44 -15.06 -12.27
CA ILE A 164 3.24 -16.19 -11.76
C ILE A 164 2.71 -16.63 -10.40
N LEU A 165 2.49 -15.70 -9.47
CA LEU A 165 1.95 -16.00 -8.15
C LEU A 165 0.55 -16.63 -8.24
N SER A 166 -0.31 -16.07 -9.09
CA SER A 166 -1.65 -16.60 -9.33
C SER A 166 -1.60 -18.01 -9.91
N ALA A 167 -0.73 -18.25 -10.89
CA ALA A 167 -0.54 -19.56 -11.50
C ALA A 167 0.00 -20.58 -10.50
N LEU A 168 0.90 -20.18 -9.59
CA LEU A 168 1.38 -21.04 -8.50
C LEU A 168 0.26 -21.44 -7.55
N VAL A 169 -0.56 -20.48 -7.10
CA VAL A 169 -1.67 -20.75 -6.19
C VAL A 169 -2.72 -21.64 -6.85
N ILE A 170 -3.12 -21.32 -8.08
CA ILE A 170 -4.09 -22.11 -8.86
C ILE A 170 -3.53 -23.50 -9.17
N GLY A 171 -2.25 -23.58 -9.55
CA GLY A 171 -1.58 -24.84 -9.85
C GLY A 171 -1.48 -25.76 -8.64
N LEU A 172 -1.15 -25.19 -7.47
CA LEU A 172 -1.14 -25.94 -6.21
C LEU A 172 -2.54 -26.43 -5.84
N GLN A 173 -3.56 -25.57 -5.96
CA GLN A 173 -4.95 -25.96 -5.74
C GLN A 173 -5.36 -27.10 -6.68
N TRP A 174 -5.04 -27.00 -7.97
CA TRP A 174 -5.37 -28.01 -8.96
C TRP A 174 -4.66 -29.35 -8.68
N PHE A 175 -3.39 -29.30 -8.27
CA PHE A 175 -2.62 -30.49 -7.89
C PHE A 175 -3.20 -31.19 -6.66
N LEU A 176 -3.66 -30.44 -5.64
CA LEU A 176 -4.23 -31.00 -4.41
C LEU A 176 -5.65 -31.57 -4.59
N LEU A 177 -6.40 -31.10 -5.59
CA LEU A 177 -7.78 -31.53 -5.86
C LEU A 177 -7.87 -32.64 -6.92
N ARG A 178 -6.74 -33.00 -7.54
CA ARG A 178 -6.63 -34.12 -8.49
C ARG A 178 -6.27 -35.41 -7.76
#